data_AF-V7PMD3-F1
#
_entry.id   AF-V7PMD3-F1
#
_cell.length_a   1.000
_cell.length_b   1.000
_cell.length_c   1.000
_cell.angle_alpha   90.00
_cell.angle_beta   90.00
_cell.angle_gamma   90.00
#
_symmetry.space_group_name_H-M   'P 1'
#
loop_
_entity.id
_entity.type
_entity.pdbx_description
1 polymer ?
#
loop_
_entity_poly.entity_id
_entity_poly.type
_entity_poly.pdbx_seq_one_letter_code
_entity_poly.pdbx_strand_id
1 'polypeptide(L)'
;MSIWDFFPDKLTSDKQYDFKKENFLDGYCDSYRCDSDFEKISAGLFYLLNQFFGPSGLFKNNAKNKNDIFDYIMIWLTYMLNLKENKSNNSLQYFYEIDIKNNQKYTNSITGFTEYNNYKDLLENKKIVNIDINNMSKFYDAFKSLCTMYNGFNDSTSDCTKYLDDVNEFVNKYKELSKDSSIANDSFCNKILCTLSNDYDNFKKKCKDSSSFPTIDKSNITSKYISVDSLNDYCPDNNCSSDEEKVISGFIMLLKKLADLGSDKIVQYACLWLSHKLNQKTQNGTTTLNDFYTNRIETNDFYKGKISNVSNDHIKMDDIGNKIKSMNMDIKDISNFYDAFKSLCNMYSEIDSISDCKTCLENAGEFFEKCEIVKNVFDITKGNSYLQLWLILSNDYKNFESNYNSNWCSHVPSVVACSRNSVTKNTLITIAIIFVAASILLGVSYKYSLFGFRKRSQKQHLREMLKK
;
A
#
# COMPACT_ATOMS: atom_id res chain seq x y z
N MET A 1 -6.97 -11.68 25.39
CA MET A 1 -6.92 -10.95 26.67
C MET A 1 -6.59 -9.51 26.32
N SER A 2 -7.43 -8.55 26.73
CA SER A 2 -7.28 -7.16 26.31
C SER A 2 -6.24 -6.44 27.17
N ILE A 3 -5.51 -5.48 26.60
CA ILE A 3 -4.64 -4.59 27.38
C ILE A 3 -5.45 -3.81 28.42
N TRP A 4 -6.70 -3.43 28.10
CA TRP A 4 -7.59 -2.69 29.01
C TRP A 4 -7.98 -3.45 30.27
N ASP A 5 -7.91 -4.78 30.25
CA ASP A 5 -8.24 -5.60 31.42
C ASP A 5 -7.19 -5.43 32.54
N PHE A 6 -5.96 -5.07 32.17
CA PHE A 6 -4.79 -4.97 33.06
C PHE A 6 -4.22 -3.55 33.16
N PHE A 7 -4.46 -2.74 32.13
CA PHE A 7 -4.12 -1.33 32.11
C PHE A 7 -5.27 -0.52 31.52
N PRO A 8 -6.28 -0.17 32.34
CA PRO A 8 -7.44 0.58 31.92
C PRO A 8 -7.06 1.97 31.43
N ASP A 9 -7.87 2.48 30.52
CA ASP A 9 -7.70 3.77 29.86
C ASP A 9 -8.34 4.93 30.64
N LYS A 10 -8.39 4.79 31.97
CA LYS A 10 -8.92 5.80 32.89
C LYS A 10 -8.01 5.88 34.11
N LEU A 11 -7.93 7.08 34.68
CA LEU A 11 -7.25 7.28 35.96
C LEU A 11 -8.18 6.89 37.12
N THR A 12 -7.57 6.49 38.24
CA THR A 12 -8.25 6.33 39.52
C THR A 12 -8.76 7.68 40.04
N SER A 13 -9.56 7.67 41.12
CA SER A 13 -10.01 8.88 41.81
C SER A 13 -8.86 9.80 42.23
N ASP A 14 -7.70 9.23 42.52
CA ASP A 14 -6.49 9.95 42.94
C ASP A 14 -5.63 10.42 41.76
N LYS A 15 -6.20 10.39 40.54
CA LYS A 15 -5.54 10.73 39.28
C LYS A 15 -4.28 9.88 39.01
N GLN A 16 -4.29 8.59 39.37
CA GLN A 16 -3.21 7.66 39.09
C GLN A 16 -3.60 6.64 38.03
N TYR A 17 -2.62 6.11 37.29
CA TYR A 17 -2.85 4.99 36.38
C TYR A 17 -3.13 3.71 37.16
N ASP A 18 -4.24 3.04 36.85
CA ASP A 18 -4.64 1.76 37.44
C ASP A 18 -3.94 0.58 36.75
N PHE A 19 -2.63 0.48 36.93
CA PHE A 19 -1.84 -0.63 36.35
C PHE A 19 -1.88 -1.82 37.30
N LYS A 20 -2.60 -2.88 36.92
CA LYS A 20 -2.62 -4.13 37.70
C LYS A 20 -1.23 -4.77 37.63
N LYS A 21 -0.72 -5.23 38.76
CA LYS A 21 0.55 -6.00 38.84
C LYS A 21 0.26 -7.50 38.79
N GLU A 22 1.32 -8.30 38.81
CA GLU A 22 1.33 -9.77 38.78
C GLU A 22 0.64 -10.37 37.54
N ASN A 23 0.95 -9.81 36.36
CA ASN A 23 0.41 -10.28 35.09
C ASN A 23 1.43 -10.17 33.94
N PHE A 24 0.97 -10.46 32.72
CA PHE A 24 1.85 -10.50 31.55
C PHE A 24 2.52 -9.16 31.22
N LEU A 25 1.93 -8.02 31.61
CA LEU A 25 2.52 -6.70 31.36
C LEU A 25 3.78 -6.46 32.21
N ASP A 26 3.92 -7.13 33.35
CA ASP A 26 5.12 -6.99 34.20
C ASP A 26 6.39 -7.44 33.46
N GLY A 27 6.27 -8.41 32.56
CA GLY A 27 7.36 -8.85 31.68
C GLY A 27 7.83 -7.78 30.68
N TYR A 28 7.02 -6.72 30.49
CA TYR A 28 7.35 -5.59 29.63
C TYR A 28 7.89 -4.38 30.40
N CYS A 29 7.81 -4.38 31.73
CA CYS A 29 8.47 -3.40 32.59
C CYS A 29 9.98 -3.63 32.64
N ASP A 30 10.76 -2.57 32.82
CA ASP A 30 12.17 -2.72 33.17
C ASP A 30 12.28 -3.08 34.66
N SER A 31 13.12 -4.07 34.98
CA SER A 31 13.24 -4.68 36.32
C SER A 31 11.95 -5.32 36.89
N TYR A 32 10.91 -5.51 36.07
CA TYR A 32 9.60 -6.09 36.45
C TYR A 32 8.77 -5.27 37.46
N ARG A 33 9.02 -3.96 37.61
CA ARG A 33 8.39 -3.16 38.67
C ARG A 33 7.37 -2.12 38.22
N CYS A 34 7.55 -1.52 37.03
CA CYS A 34 6.68 -0.48 36.48
C CYS A 34 6.31 0.58 37.54
N ASP A 35 7.32 1.16 38.16
CA ASP A 35 7.14 2.04 39.31
C ASP A 35 6.70 3.44 38.86
N SER A 36 7.22 3.92 37.73
CA SER A 36 6.83 5.20 37.14
C SER A 36 5.65 5.08 36.17
N ASP A 37 4.96 6.20 35.93
CA ASP A 37 3.89 6.27 34.93
C ASP A 37 4.39 5.97 33.52
N PHE A 38 5.60 6.44 33.20
CA PHE A 38 6.22 6.17 31.90
C PHE A 38 6.54 4.69 31.73
N GLU A 39 7.10 4.03 32.74
CA GLU A 39 7.35 2.59 32.67
C GLU A 39 6.06 1.78 32.44
N LYS A 40 4.94 2.17 33.05
CA LYS A 40 3.64 1.53 32.81
C LYS A 40 3.19 1.70 31.36
N ILE A 41 3.31 2.91 30.82
CA ILE A 41 2.94 3.24 29.44
C ILE A 41 3.85 2.53 28.43
N SER A 42 5.17 2.51 28.66
CA SER A 42 6.11 1.81 27.78
C SER A 42 5.96 0.30 27.86
N ALA A 43 5.65 -0.27 29.02
CA ALA A 43 5.31 -1.69 29.14
C ALA A 43 4.10 -2.04 28.27
N GLY A 44 3.05 -1.21 28.30
CA GLY A 44 1.89 -1.38 27.42
C GLY A 44 2.25 -1.24 25.93
N LEU A 45 3.06 -0.25 25.57
CA LEU A 45 3.53 -0.05 24.19
C LEU A 45 4.32 -1.26 23.67
N PHE A 46 5.34 -1.71 24.42
CA PHE A 46 6.17 -2.85 24.01
C PHE A 46 5.37 -4.15 23.99
N TYR A 47 4.38 -4.32 24.86
CA TYR A 47 3.44 -5.43 24.76
C TYR A 47 2.69 -5.41 23.42
N LEU A 48 2.08 -4.29 23.05
CA LEU A 48 1.35 -4.16 21.78
C LEU A 48 2.28 -4.39 20.58
N LEU A 49 3.47 -3.76 20.58
CA LEU A 49 4.47 -3.98 19.53
C LEU A 49 4.88 -5.45 19.43
N ASN A 50 5.04 -6.16 20.55
CA ASN A 50 5.38 -7.57 20.53
C ASN A 50 4.23 -8.46 20.03
N GLN A 51 3.00 -8.18 20.42
CA GLN A 51 1.83 -8.95 19.94
C GLN A 51 1.64 -8.85 18.43
N PHE A 52 1.89 -7.67 17.84
CA PHE A 52 1.61 -7.43 16.43
C PHE A 52 2.84 -7.53 15.52
N PHE A 53 4.03 -7.15 16.00
CA PHE A 53 5.26 -7.06 15.21
C PHE A 53 6.36 -8.02 15.70
N GLY A 54 6.20 -8.64 16.87
CA GLY A 54 7.20 -9.57 17.42
C GLY A 54 7.31 -10.90 16.66
N PRO A 55 8.29 -11.75 17.01
CA PRO A 55 8.55 -13.04 16.34
C PRO A 55 7.36 -14.03 16.36
N SER A 56 6.56 -13.96 17.41
CA SER A 56 5.35 -14.75 17.61
C SER A 56 4.07 -13.99 17.22
N GLY A 57 4.20 -12.84 16.56
CA GLY A 57 3.08 -11.93 16.30
C GLY A 57 1.96 -12.53 15.45
N LEU A 58 0.73 -12.06 15.68
CA LEU A 58 -0.51 -12.57 15.08
C LEU A 58 -0.57 -12.39 13.55
N PHE A 59 0.15 -11.40 13.00
CA PHE A 59 0.10 -11.07 11.58
C PHE A 59 1.46 -11.32 10.93
N LYS A 60 1.68 -12.51 10.37
CA LYS A 60 2.97 -12.80 9.73
C LYS A 60 3.13 -12.10 8.37
N ASN A 61 2.07 -11.90 7.58
CA ASN A 61 2.26 -11.69 6.11
C ASN A 61 1.49 -10.53 5.42
N ASN A 62 0.79 -9.62 6.10
CA ASN A 62 0.03 -8.53 5.42
C ASN A 62 0.53 -7.12 5.77
N ALA A 63 1.38 -6.52 4.93
CA ALA A 63 1.97 -5.20 5.17
C ALA A 63 0.93 -4.06 5.33
N LYS A 64 -0.18 -4.08 4.57
CA LYS A 64 -1.28 -3.10 4.68
C LYS A 64 -1.89 -3.09 6.08
N ASN A 65 -2.30 -4.27 6.57
CA ASN A 65 -2.88 -4.44 7.91
C ASN A 65 -1.91 -4.02 9.01
N LYS A 66 -0.60 -4.17 8.82
CA LYS A 66 0.40 -3.79 9.84
C LYS A 66 0.58 -2.27 9.97
N ASN A 67 0.41 -1.50 8.90
CA ASN A 67 0.46 -0.04 8.97
C ASN A 67 -0.75 0.52 9.73
N ASP A 68 -1.95 -0.01 9.47
CA ASP A 68 -3.17 0.37 10.19
C ASP A 68 -3.07 0.01 11.69
N ILE A 69 -2.51 -1.17 12.01
CA ILE A 69 -2.24 -1.56 13.40
C ILE A 69 -1.27 -0.61 14.09
N PHE A 70 -0.20 -0.16 13.42
CA PHE A 70 0.72 0.81 14.00
C PHE A 70 -0.02 2.11 14.36
N ASP A 71 -0.88 2.60 13.47
CA ASP A 71 -1.68 3.80 13.74
C ASP A 71 -2.56 3.60 14.99
N TYR A 72 -3.18 2.43 15.19
CA TYR A 72 -3.96 2.13 16.40
C TYR A 72 -3.14 2.08 17.67
N ILE A 73 -1.93 1.51 17.63
CA ILE A 73 -1.00 1.55 18.76
C ILE A 73 -0.69 3.00 19.12
N MET A 74 -0.50 3.86 18.11
CA MET A 74 -0.26 5.28 18.33
C MET A 74 -1.47 6.02 18.90
N ILE A 75 -2.70 5.69 18.48
CA ILE A 75 -3.93 6.28 19.04
C ILE A 75 -4.00 5.95 20.54
N TRP A 76 -3.78 4.69 20.90
CA TRP A 76 -3.74 4.26 22.30
C TRP A 76 -2.62 4.96 23.07
N LEU A 77 -1.39 4.96 22.57
CA LEU A 77 -0.23 5.54 23.26
C LEU A 77 -0.42 7.03 23.55
N THR A 78 -0.81 7.79 22.53
CA THR A 78 -0.99 9.24 22.66
C THR A 78 -2.15 9.59 23.58
N TYR A 79 -3.25 8.83 23.54
CA TYR A 79 -4.34 8.96 24.51
C TYR A 79 -3.88 8.70 25.94
N MET A 80 -3.17 7.59 26.16
CA MET A 80 -2.67 7.23 27.49
C MET A 80 -1.75 8.32 28.05
N LEU A 81 -0.86 8.88 27.23
CA LEU A 81 0.00 10.01 27.61
C LEU A 81 -0.80 11.29 27.92
N ASN A 82 -1.93 11.52 27.25
CA ASN A 82 -2.78 12.70 27.45
C ASN A 82 -3.75 12.59 28.64
N LEU A 83 -3.88 11.42 29.29
CA LEU A 83 -4.72 11.27 30.49
C LEU A 83 -4.22 12.11 31.68
N LYS A 84 -2.90 12.35 31.77
CA LYS A 84 -2.31 13.25 32.77
C LYS A 84 -1.87 14.55 32.10
N GLU A 85 -2.21 15.68 32.73
CA GLU A 85 -1.89 17.00 32.20
C GLU A 85 -0.38 17.15 32.02
N ASN A 86 0.05 17.42 30.79
CA ASN A 86 1.44 17.62 30.45
C ASN A 86 1.67 19.10 30.16
N LYS A 87 2.46 19.78 31.01
CA LYS A 87 2.70 21.23 30.89
C LYS A 87 3.45 21.63 29.60
N SER A 88 4.00 20.66 28.88
CA SER A 88 4.63 20.86 27.57
C SER A 88 3.94 20.01 26.50
N ASN A 89 3.64 20.62 25.34
CA ASN A 89 3.10 19.94 24.16
C ASN A 89 4.06 18.89 23.53
N ASN A 90 5.25 18.68 24.09
CA ASN A 90 6.27 17.74 23.60
C ASN A 90 6.29 16.42 24.38
N SER A 91 5.15 16.01 24.95
CA SER A 91 5.05 14.86 25.84
C SER A 91 5.46 13.54 25.18
N LEU A 92 5.23 13.36 23.87
CA LEU A 92 5.64 12.15 23.14
C LEU A 92 7.14 12.09 22.96
N GLN A 93 7.73 13.21 22.53
CA GLN A 93 9.15 13.33 22.30
C GLN A 93 9.91 13.13 23.62
N TYR A 94 9.44 13.77 24.70
CA TYR A 94 10.03 13.62 26.01
C TYR A 94 9.92 12.17 26.52
N PHE A 95 8.74 11.56 26.42
CA PHE A 95 8.53 10.15 26.76
C PHE A 95 9.47 9.23 25.95
N TYR A 96 9.61 9.49 24.66
CA TYR A 96 10.46 8.69 23.78
C TYR A 96 11.95 8.77 24.16
N GLU A 97 12.48 9.98 24.39
CA GLU A 97 13.89 10.17 24.72
C GLU A 97 14.24 9.68 26.13
N ILE A 98 13.34 9.83 27.10
CA ILE A 98 13.60 9.44 28.49
C ILE A 98 13.41 7.95 28.71
N ASP A 99 12.34 7.36 28.16
CA ASP A 99 11.94 6.00 28.51
C ASP A 99 12.15 5.02 27.35
N ILE A 100 11.55 5.28 26.18
CA ILE A 100 11.55 4.31 25.06
C ILE A 100 12.96 4.01 24.55
N LYS A 101 13.75 5.05 24.25
CA LYS A 101 15.08 4.90 23.65
C LYS A 101 16.10 4.22 24.58
N ASN A 102 15.89 4.35 25.88
CA ASN A 102 16.75 3.77 26.92
C ASN A 102 16.27 2.37 27.34
N ASN A 103 15.05 1.98 26.97
CA ASN A 103 14.49 0.69 27.31
C ASN A 103 15.25 -0.45 26.62
N GLN A 104 15.55 -1.52 27.35
CA GLN A 104 16.28 -2.67 26.80
C GLN A 104 15.57 -3.33 25.60
N LYS A 105 14.23 -3.27 25.58
CA LYS A 105 13.38 -3.86 24.54
C LYS A 105 13.36 -3.06 23.25
N TYR A 106 13.86 -1.83 23.25
CA TYR A 106 13.88 -0.93 22.10
C TYR A 106 14.58 -1.53 20.87
N THR A 107 15.55 -2.43 21.09
CA THR A 107 16.28 -3.12 20.02
C THR A 107 15.78 -4.52 19.71
N ASN A 108 14.66 -4.95 20.32
CA ASN A 108 14.10 -6.28 20.09
C ASN A 108 13.71 -6.46 18.62
N SER A 109 13.97 -7.67 18.12
CA SER A 109 13.74 -8.02 16.71
C SER A 109 12.26 -8.05 16.34
N ILE A 110 11.97 -7.55 15.15
CA ILE A 110 10.67 -7.66 14.47
C ILE A 110 10.76 -8.82 13.46
N THR A 111 9.61 -9.42 13.12
CA THR A 111 9.55 -10.38 12.01
C THR A 111 8.50 -10.00 10.96
N GLY A 112 8.76 -10.38 9.70
CA GLY A 112 7.82 -10.20 8.59
C GLY A 112 7.83 -8.79 7.95
N PHE A 113 8.96 -8.08 8.01
CA PHE A 113 9.24 -6.85 7.26
C PHE A 113 10.61 -6.94 6.60
N THR A 114 10.76 -6.33 5.44
CA THR A 114 12.06 -6.10 4.78
C THR A 114 12.67 -4.75 5.14
N GLU A 115 11.86 -3.79 5.57
CA GLU A 115 12.26 -2.40 5.86
C GLU A 115 12.80 -2.20 7.28
N TYR A 116 12.24 -2.92 8.27
CA TYR A 116 12.59 -2.78 9.69
C TYR A 116 12.88 -4.14 10.29
N ASN A 117 14.00 -4.26 11.01
CA ASN A 117 14.40 -5.52 11.61
C ASN A 117 14.21 -5.54 13.13
N ASN A 118 13.92 -4.39 13.74
CA ASN A 118 13.74 -4.23 15.18
C ASN A 118 12.82 -3.02 15.49
N TYR A 119 12.39 -2.86 16.75
CA TYR A 119 11.49 -1.77 17.16
C TYR A 119 12.10 -0.39 16.97
N LYS A 120 13.40 -0.22 17.19
CA LYS A 120 14.10 1.04 16.91
C LYS A 120 13.90 1.48 15.46
N ASP A 121 14.22 0.62 14.50
CA ASP A 121 14.11 0.93 13.07
C ASP A 121 12.66 1.29 12.70
N LEU A 122 11.68 0.56 13.23
CA LEU A 122 10.26 0.83 13.03
C LEU A 122 9.86 2.21 13.57
N LEU A 123 10.20 2.52 14.82
CA LEU A 123 9.78 3.74 15.50
C LEU A 123 10.47 4.99 14.92
N GLU A 124 11.76 4.88 14.56
CA GLU A 124 12.52 5.95 13.92
C GLU A 124 12.01 6.21 12.49
N ASN A 125 11.75 5.16 11.70
CA ASN A 125 11.23 5.33 10.35
C ASN A 125 9.83 5.93 10.33
N LYS A 126 8.95 5.48 11.24
CA LYS A 126 7.62 6.07 11.41
C LYS A 126 7.64 7.47 12.02
N LYS A 127 8.83 8.00 12.37
CA LYS A 127 9.04 9.34 12.92
C LYS A 127 8.10 9.63 14.09
N ILE A 128 8.00 8.69 15.03
CA ILE A 128 7.03 8.74 16.13
C ILE A 128 7.08 10.05 16.93
N VAL A 129 8.27 10.62 17.12
CA VAL A 129 8.50 11.87 17.88
C VAL A 129 7.85 13.10 17.24
N ASN A 130 7.47 13.04 15.96
CA ASN A 130 6.85 14.14 15.23
C ASN A 130 5.31 14.09 15.28
N ILE A 131 4.72 13.07 15.91
CA ILE A 131 3.26 12.92 15.99
C ILE A 131 2.70 13.88 17.05
N ASP A 132 1.72 14.70 16.65
CA ASP A 132 0.99 15.59 17.56
C ASP A 132 0.04 14.79 18.45
N ILE A 133 0.40 14.66 19.73
CA ILE A 133 -0.41 13.96 20.73
C ILE A 133 -1.82 14.54 20.86
N ASN A 134 -1.97 15.86 20.81
CA ASN A 134 -3.25 16.50 21.09
C ASN A 134 -4.28 16.19 20.01
N ASN A 135 -3.84 16.15 18.75
CA ASN A 135 -4.70 15.75 17.65
C ASN A 135 -4.93 14.24 17.65
N MET A 136 -3.89 13.44 17.94
CA MET A 136 -3.95 11.98 17.92
C MET A 136 -4.88 11.40 19.01
N SER A 137 -4.87 11.97 20.22
CA SER A 137 -5.71 11.49 21.32
C SER A 137 -7.20 11.67 21.04
N LYS A 138 -7.60 12.62 20.18
CA LYS A 138 -9.01 12.84 19.81
C LYS A 138 -9.62 11.61 19.12
N PHE A 139 -8.81 10.85 18.39
CA PHE A 139 -9.26 9.66 17.68
C PHE A 139 -9.63 8.49 18.58
N TYR A 140 -9.17 8.51 19.84
CA TYR A 140 -9.27 7.37 20.73
C TYR A 140 -10.71 6.97 21.02
N ASP A 141 -11.60 7.92 21.23
CA ASP A 141 -13.00 7.62 21.53
C ASP A 141 -13.70 6.92 20.37
N ALA A 142 -13.43 7.34 19.13
CA ALA A 142 -13.97 6.70 17.93
C ALA A 142 -13.32 5.32 17.71
N PHE A 143 -12.00 5.22 17.86
CA PHE A 143 -11.27 3.96 17.79
C PHE A 143 -11.78 2.93 18.81
N LYS A 144 -12.02 3.36 20.06
CA LYS A 144 -12.54 2.51 21.12
C LYS A 144 -13.95 2.02 20.82
N SER A 145 -14.85 2.90 20.35
CA SER A 145 -16.19 2.48 19.91
C SER A 145 -16.13 1.45 18.77
N LEU A 146 -15.21 1.63 17.81
CA LEU A 146 -14.95 0.65 16.75
C LEU A 146 -14.47 -0.70 17.31
N CYS A 147 -13.55 -0.68 18.28
CA CYS A 147 -13.10 -1.91 18.95
C CYS A 147 -14.23 -2.62 19.70
N THR A 148 -15.13 -1.89 20.37
CA THR A 148 -16.29 -2.48 21.06
C THR A 148 -17.16 -3.27 20.08
N MET A 149 -17.44 -2.70 18.91
CA MET A 149 -18.17 -3.40 17.84
C MET A 149 -17.48 -4.70 17.45
N TYR A 150 -16.17 -4.68 17.20
CA TYR A 150 -15.41 -5.87 16.81
C TYR A 150 -15.25 -6.91 17.93
N ASN A 151 -15.09 -6.48 19.19
CA ASN A 151 -14.93 -7.39 20.33
C ASN A 151 -16.22 -8.13 20.67
N GLY A 152 -17.36 -7.46 20.49
CA GLY A 152 -18.66 -8.08 20.67
C GLY A 152 -19.03 -9.03 19.53
N PHE A 153 -18.45 -8.82 18.34
CA PHE A 153 -18.84 -9.48 17.09
C PHE A 153 -18.34 -10.92 16.97
N ASN A 154 -19.22 -11.81 16.52
CA ASN A 154 -18.87 -13.19 16.20
C ASN A 154 -18.97 -13.42 14.68
N ASP A 155 -17.80 -13.52 14.02
CA ASP A 155 -17.67 -13.75 12.58
C ASP A 155 -18.48 -14.98 12.10
N SER A 156 -18.72 -15.99 12.96
CA SER A 156 -19.45 -17.20 12.59
C SER A 156 -20.96 -17.02 12.47
N THR A 157 -21.54 -16.11 13.25
CA THR A 157 -23.00 -15.84 13.22
C THR A 157 -23.33 -14.67 12.33
N SER A 158 -22.43 -13.68 12.19
CA SER A 158 -22.63 -12.43 11.41
C SER A 158 -23.91 -11.65 11.79
N ASP A 159 -24.44 -11.93 12.99
CA ASP A 159 -25.62 -11.27 13.56
C ASP A 159 -25.17 -9.99 14.24
N CYS A 160 -25.71 -8.86 13.78
CA CYS A 160 -25.35 -7.54 14.27
C CYS A 160 -26.52 -6.77 14.90
N THR A 161 -27.64 -7.45 15.16
CA THR A 161 -28.86 -6.83 15.71
C THR A 161 -28.66 -6.13 17.05
N LYS A 162 -27.57 -6.45 17.78
CA LYS A 162 -27.24 -5.88 19.10
C LYS A 162 -26.25 -4.71 19.08
N TYR A 163 -25.61 -4.41 17.95
CA TYR A 163 -24.55 -3.38 17.89
C TYR A 163 -25.03 -2.04 17.33
N LEU A 164 -26.33 -1.85 17.13
CA LEU A 164 -26.86 -0.61 16.56
C LEU A 164 -26.47 0.63 17.39
N ASP A 165 -26.49 0.50 18.71
CA ASP A 165 -26.09 1.57 19.62
C ASP A 165 -24.60 1.88 19.50
N ASP A 166 -23.73 0.86 19.50
CA ASP A 166 -22.29 1.00 19.31
C ASP A 166 -21.93 1.61 17.94
N VAL A 167 -22.66 1.22 16.89
CA VAL A 167 -22.53 1.76 15.53
C VAL A 167 -22.89 3.24 15.51
N ASN A 168 -24.01 3.62 16.14
CA ASN A 168 -24.43 5.01 16.21
C ASN A 168 -23.43 5.85 17.02
N GLU A 169 -22.89 5.31 18.10
CA GLU A 169 -21.83 5.96 18.89
C GLU A 169 -20.58 6.22 18.03
N PHE A 170 -20.11 5.19 17.31
CA PHE A 170 -18.97 5.34 16.40
C PHE A 170 -19.22 6.40 15.33
N VAL A 171 -20.37 6.35 14.64
CA VAL A 171 -20.68 7.30 13.56
C VAL A 171 -20.76 8.74 14.06
N ASN A 172 -21.33 8.96 15.26
CA ASN A 172 -21.38 10.29 15.86
C ASN A 172 -19.97 10.82 16.17
N LYS A 173 -19.13 10.01 16.83
CA LYS A 173 -17.75 10.38 17.15
C LYS A 173 -16.91 10.62 15.89
N TYR A 174 -17.05 9.77 14.88
CA TYR A 174 -16.38 9.93 13.59
C TYR A 174 -16.79 11.25 12.91
N LYS A 175 -18.09 11.59 12.95
CA LYS A 175 -18.60 12.83 12.37
C LYS A 175 -18.03 14.07 13.06
N GLU A 176 -17.87 14.04 14.38
CA GLU A 176 -17.20 15.11 15.13
C GLU A 176 -15.73 15.26 14.69
N LEU A 177 -14.98 14.15 14.60
CA LEU A 177 -13.60 14.15 14.14
C LEU A 177 -13.46 14.68 12.71
N SER A 178 -14.35 14.26 11.80
CA SER A 178 -14.33 14.66 10.39
C SER A 178 -14.59 16.15 10.13
N LYS A 179 -15.10 16.87 11.13
CA LYS A 179 -15.40 18.31 11.08
C LYS A 179 -14.34 19.16 11.78
N ASP A 180 -13.45 18.56 12.57
CA ASP A 180 -12.40 19.28 13.26
C ASP A 180 -11.35 19.76 12.24
N SER A 181 -11.17 21.08 12.14
CA SER A 181 -10.25 21.70 11.20
C SER A 181 -8.78 21.39 11.51
N SER A 182 -8.44 21.10 12.77
CA SER A 182 -7.08 20.68 13.17
C SER A 182 -6.74 19.29 12.62
N ILE A 183 -7.73 18.39 12.56
CA ILE A 183 -7.60 17.05 11.95
C ILE A 183 -7.60 17.15 10.43
N ALA A 184 -8.51 17.95 9.87
CA ALA A 184 -8.70 18.05 8.42
C ALA A 184 -7.48 18.63 7.67
N ASN A 185 -6.59 19.33 8.36
CA ASN A 185 -5.37 19.91 7.76
C ASN A 185 -4.11 19.09 8.01
N ASP A 186 -4.19 18.04 8.83
CA ASP A 186 -3.05 17.19 9.15
C ASP A 186 -3.09 15.88 8.33
N SER A 187 -2.01 15.59 7.60
CA SER A 187 -1.95 14.45 6.67
C SER A 187 -2.00 13.10 7.40
N PHE A 188 -1.40 13.03 8.59
CA PHE A 188 -1.37 11.84 9.41
C PHE A 188 -2.74 11.57 10.05
N CYS A 189 -3.39 12.61 10.58
CA CYS A 189 -4.75 12.52 11.12
C CYS A 189 -5.77 12.12 10.05
N ASN A 190 -5.62 12.62 8.82
CA ASN A 190 -6.46 12.18 7.69
C ASN A 190 -6.24 10.69 7.35
N LYS A 191 -5.01 10.17 7.46
CA LYS A 191 -4.72 8.73 7.30
C LYS A 191 -5.54 7.89 8.26
N ILE A 192 -5.55 8.30 9.53
CA ILE A 192 -6.28 7.58 10.58
C ILE A 192 -7.78 7.66 10.38
N LEU A 193 -8.31 8.81 9.94
CA LEU A 193 -9.71 8.93 9.52
C LEU A 193 -10.05 7.93 8.41
N CYS A 194 -9.20 7.82 7.36
CA CYS A 194 -9.38 6.82 6.31
C CYS A 194 -9.41 5.40 6.88
N THR A 195 -8.45 5.06 7.74
CA THR A 195 -8.32 3.72 8.33
C THR A 195 -9.54 3.37 9.18
N LEU A 196 -10.00 4.25 10.07
CA LEU A 196 -11.22 4.05 10.85
C LEU A 196 -12.47 3.93 9.96
N SER A 197 -12.55 4.73 8.89
CA SER A 197 -13.63 4.69 7.91
C SER A 197 -13.71 3.35 7.19
N ASN A 198 -12.56 2.85 6.75
CA ASN A 198 -12.45 1.58 6.03
C ASN A 198 -12.79 0.41 6.95
N ASP A 199 -12.33 0.44 8.20
CA ASP A 199 -12.62 -0.63 9.17
C ASP A 199 -14.08 -0.65 9.62
N TYR A 200 -14.74 0.50 9.66
CA TYR A 200 -16.19 0.55 9.83
C TYR A 200 -16.93 -0.04 8.63
N ASP A 201 -16.56 0.30 7.39
CA ASP A 201 -17.16 -0.31 6.20
C ASP A 201 -16.93 -1.82 6.17
N ASN A 202 -15.76 -2.28 6.58
CA ASN A 202 -15.45 -3.71 6.74
C ASN A 202 -16.36 -4.37 7.79
N PHE A 203 -16.60 -3.70 8.92
CA PHE A 203 -17.53 -4.17 9.93
C PHE A 203 -18.94 -4.28 9.38
N LYS A 204 -19.43 -3.23 8.68
CA LYS A 204 -20.75 -3.25 8.03
C LYS A 204 -20.88 -4.41 7.05
N LYS A 205 -19.87 -4.65 6.22
CA LYS A 205 -19.87 -5.76 5.24
C LYS A 205 -19.97 -7.13 5.89
N LYS A 206 -19.32 -7.32 7.06
CA LYS A 206 -19.38 -8.57 7.82
C LYS A 206 -20.76 -8.84 8.45
N CYS A 207 -21.60 -7.82 8.59
CA CYS A 207 -22.93 -7.91 9.18
C CYS A 207 -23.99 -8.30 8.14
N LYS A 208 -24.75 -9.38 8.38
CA LYS A 208 -25.84 -9.82 7.48
C LYS A 208 -26.97 -8.81 7.34
N ASP A 209 -27.31 -8.11 8.43
CA ASP A 209 -28.43 -7.16 8.51
C ASP A 209 -27.95 -5.71 8.69
N SER A 210 -26.88 -5.30 8.00
CA SER A 210 -26.29 -3.96 8.13
C SER A 210 -27.08 -2.83 7.47
N SER A 211 -28.26 -3.11 6.90
CA SER A 211 -29.06 -2.16 6.12
C SER A 211 -29.57 -0.98 6.97
N SER A 212 -29.75 -1.20 8.27
CA SER A 212 -30.11 -0.17 9.25
C SER A 212 -28.92 0.68 9.70
N PHE A 213 -27.69 0.29 9.39
CA PHE A 213 -26.51 0.99 9.87
C PHE A 213 -26.24 2.28 9.08
N PRO A 214 -26.06 3.41 9.79
CA PRO A 214 -25.76 4.68 9.15
C PRO A 214 -24.54 4.62 8.23
N THR A 215 -24.54 5.41 7.17
CA THR A 215 -23.36 5.65 6.34
C THR A 215 -22.56 6.83 6.93
N ILE A 216 -21.26 6.80 6.70
CA ILE A 216 -20.36 7.91 7.05
C ILE A 216 -20.04 8.73 5.79
N ASP A 217 -20.06 10.05 5.92
CA ASP A 217 -19.65 10.95 4.85
C ASP A 217 -18.12 10.98 4.76
N LYS A 218 -17.59 10.72 3.56
CA LYS A 218 -16.14 10.69 3.27
C LYS A 218 -15.69 11.86 2.40
N SER A 219 -16.58 12.77 2.01
CA SER A 219 -16.29 13.85 1.06
C SER A 219 -15.13 14.76 1.49
N ASN A 220 -14.95 14.96 2.80
CA ASN A 220 -13.85 15.75 3.37
C ASN A 220 -12.48 15.04 3.30
N ILE A 221 -12.45 13.72 3.12
CA ILE A 221 -11.25 12.88 3.21
C ILE A 221 -10.63 12.64 1.83
N THR A 222 -11.47 12.39 0.82
CA THR A 222 -11.05 12.01 -0.53
C THR A 222 -10.28 13.11 -1.26
N SER A 223 -10.46 14.38 -0.88
CA SER A 223 -9.76 15.51 -1.52
C SER A 223 -8.33 15.74 -0.99
N LYS A 224 -8.00 15.23 0.20
CA LYS A 224 -6.75 15.60 0.90
C LYS A 224 -5.79 14.44 1.17
N TYR A 225 -6.24 13.18 1.21
CA TYR A 225 -5.34 12.02 1.31
C TYR A 225 -4.47 11.82 0.05
N ILE A 226 -4.75 12.55 -1.04
CA ILE A 226 -3.87 12.61 -2.22
C ILE A 226 -2.55 13.36 -1.89
N SER A 227 -2.49 14.14 -0.80
CA SER A 227 -1.40 15.08 -0.52
C SER A 227 -0.54 14.69 0.69
N VAL A 228 0.36 13.71 0.51
CA VAL A 228 1.65 13.75 1.25
C VAL A 228 2.73 14.42 0.42
N ASP A 229 2.56 14.41 -0.91
CA ASP A 229 3.14 15.41 -1.79
C ASP A 229 1.98 16.08 -2.53
N SER A 230 1.90 17.40 -2.44
CA SER A 230 1.09 18.15 -3.38
C SER A 230 1.74 18.02 -4.76
N LEU A 231 0.96 17.96 -5.83
CA LEU A 231 1.50 18.09 -7.19
C LEU A 231 2.45 19.30 -7.30
N ASN A 232 2.14 20.35 -6.53
CA ASN A 232 2.93 21.56 -6.39
C ASN A 232 4.36 21.31 -5.92
N ASP A 233 4.61 20.33 -5.05
CA ASP A 233 5.96 20.03 -4.56
C ASP A 233 6.89 19.54 -5.67
N TYR A 234 6.30 19.07 -6.77
CA TYR A 234 7.00 18.66 -7.98
C TYR A 234 6.91 19.69 -9.11
N CYS A 235 6.21 20.80 -8.91
CA CYS A 235 6.09 21.89 -9.88
C CYS A 235 7.23 22.91 -9.72
N PRO A 236 7.73 23.49 -10.83
CA PRO A 236 8.55 24.70 -10.77
C PRO A 236 7.85 25.78 -9.96
N ASP A 237 8.59 26.49 -9.10
CA ASP A 237 8.08 27.56 -8.21
C ASP A 237 6.89 27.16 -7.32
N ASN A 238 6.71 25.86 -7.06
CA ASN A 238 5.54 25.28 -6.39
C ASN A 238 4.21 25.60 -7.07
N ASN A 239 4.23 25.95 -8.35
CA ASN A 239 3.05 26.30 -9.13
C ASN A 239 3.28 26.00 -10.60
N CYS A 240 2.71 24.90 -11.09
CA CYS A 240 2.82 24.52 -12.50
C CYS A 240 2.08 25.54 -13.39
N SER A 241 2.85 26.37 -14.08
CA SER A 241 2.39 27.44 -14.98
C SER A 241 1.77 26.90 -16.27
N SER A 242 2.12 25.67 -16.66
CA SER A 242 1.61 25.02 -17.87
C SER A 242 1.08 23.61 -17.61
N ASP A 243 0.23 23.12 -18.51
CA ASP A 243 -0.23 21.74 -18.42
C ASP A 243 0.91 20.75 -18.69
N GLU A 244 1.95 21.13 -19.43
CA GLU A 244 3.16 20.29 -19.62
C GLU A 244 3.86 20.10 -18.28
N GLU A 245 4.07 21.18 -17.51
CA GLU A 245 4.64 21.10 -16.17
C GLU A 245 3.79 20.24 -15.24
N LYS A 246 2.45 20.36 -15.27
CA LYS A 246 1.57 19.50 -14.47
C LYS A 246 1.74 18.02 -14.80
N VAL A 247 1.91 17.69 -16.09
CA VAL A 247 2.09 16.30 -16.55
C VAL A 247 3.46 15.76 -16.11
N ILE A 248 4.53 16.55 -16.25
CA ILE A 248 5.87 16.14 -15.80
C ILE A 248 5.91 15.99 -14.29
N SER A 249 5.37 16.95 -13.55
CA SER A 249 5.28 16.92 -12.09
C SER A 249 4.49 15.71 -11.59
N GLY A 250 3.38 15.38 -12.25
CA GLY A 250 2.58 14.20 -11.94
C GLY A 250 3.32 12.89 -12.24
N PHE A 251 4.13 12.84 -13.30
CA PHE A 251 4.98 11.70 -13.61
C PHE A 251 6.04 11.48 -12.52
N ILE A 252 6.70 12.54 -12.06
CA ILE A 252 7.72 12.46 -11.00
C ILE A 252 7.09 12.04 -9.66
N MET A 253 5.95 12.63 -9.31
CA MET A 253 5.19 12.24 -8.11
C MET A 253 4.85 10.75 -8.16
N LEU A 254 4.42 10.24 -9.31
CA LEU A 254 4.05 8.83 -9.46
C LEU A 254 5.27 7.91 -9.36
N LEU A 255 6.43 8.30 -9.89
CA LEU A 255 7.69 7.57 -9.69
C LEU A 255 8.04 7.48 -8.19
N LYS A 256 7.90 8.57 -7.44
CA LYS A 256 8.19 8.58 -5.99
C LYS A 256 7.18 7.77 -5.17
N LYS A 257 5.88 7.88 -5.48
CA LYS A 257 4.82 7.16 -4.76
C LYS A 257 4.83 5.66 -4.97
N LEU A 258 5.35 5.19 -6.11
CA LEU A 258 5.43 3.77 -6.41
C LEU A 258 6.74 3.14 -5.95
N ALA A 259 7.63 3.87 -5.25
CA ALA A 259 8.98 3.46 -4.84
C ALA A 259 9.08 2.11 -4.11
N ASP A 260 7.99 1.64 -3.49
CA ASP A 260 7.92 0.33 -2.82
C ASP A 260 7.83 -0.87 -3.79
N LEU A 261 7.67 -0.61 -5.10
CA LEU A 261 7.68 -1.64 -6.15
C LEU A 261 9.12 -1.82 -6.72
N GLY A 262 9.38 -2.92 -7.44
CA GLY A 262 10.66 -3.08 -8.13
C GLY A 262 10.91 -1.94 -9.13
N SER A 263 12.10 -1.34 -9.11
CA SER A 263 12.47 -0.12 -9.87
C SER A 263 12.06 -0.17 -11.35
N ASP A 264 12.33 -1.29 -12.02
CA ASP A 264 11.98 -1.50 -13.42
C ASP A 264 10.47 -1.38 -13.70
N LYS A 265 9.65 -1.91 -12.81
CA LYS A 265 8.19 -1.95 -12.95
C LYS A 265 7.57 -0.57 -12.73
N ILE A 266 8.12 0.19 -11.78
CA ILE A 266 7.68 1.56 -11.49
C ILE A 266 7.83 2.45 -12.73
N VAL A 267 9.01 2.41 -13.35
CA VAL A 267 9.30 3.23 -14.51
C VAL A 267 8.34 2.89 -15.65
N GLN A 268 8.06 1.60 -15.88
CA GLN A 268 7.17 1.18 -16.95
C GLN A 268 5.72 1.66 -16.72
N TYR A 269 5.20 1.60 -15.49
CA TYR A 269 3.86 2.11 -15.16
C TYR A 269 3.77 3.63 -15.22
N ALA A 270 4.81 4.32 -14.76
CA ALA A 270 4.89 5.75 -14.92
C ALA A 270 4.93 6.17 -16.39
N CYS A 271 5.65 5.42 -17.23
CA CYS A 271 5.68 5.65 -18.67
C CYS A 271 4.32 5.41 -19.34
N LEU A 272 3.58 4.36 -18.97
CA LEU A 272 2.21 4.14 -19.47
C LEU A 272 1.30 5.34 -19.17
N TRP A 273 1.32 5.83 -17.93
CA TRP A 273 0.54 6.99 -17.53
C TRP A 273 0.97 8.27 -18.26
N LEU A 274 2.28 8.53 -18.32
CA LEU A 274 2.83 9.71 -18.98
C LEU A 274 2.47 9.70 -20.47
N SER A 275 2.69 8.60 -21.17
CA SER A 275 2.35 8.46 -22.58
C SER A 275 0.86 8.65 -22.83
N HIS A 276 -0.02 8.10 -21.98
CA HIS A 276 -1.45 8.34 -22.09
C HIS A 276 -1.83 9.81 -21.94
N LYS A 277 -1.25 10.51 -20.95
CA LYS A 277 -1.49 11.94 -20.74
C LYS A 277 -0.95 12.79 -21.89
N LEU A 278 0.21 12.46 -22.43
CA LEU A 278 0.79 13.16 -23.57
C LEU A 278 0.00 12.93 -24.86
N ASN A 279 -0.52 11.72 -25.07
CA ASN A 279 -1.32 11.37 -26.26
C ASN A 279 -2.69 12.07 -26.29
N GLN A 280 -3.21 12.50 -25.14
CA GLN A 280 -4.46 13.30 -25.07
C GLN A 280 -4.27 14.76 -25.51
N LYS A 281 -3.03 15.25 -25.59
CA LYS A 281 -2.75 16.64 -25.99
C LYS A 281 -2.39 16.71 -27.46
N THR A 282 -3.20 17.43 -28.23
CA THR A 282 -3.05 17.64 -29.68
C THR A 282 -1.81 18.44 -30.09
N GLN A 283 -1.07 19.05 -29.15
CA GLN A 283 0.05 19.97 -29.42
C GLN A 283 1.45 19.36 -29.18
N ASN A 284 1.57 18.10 -28.75
CA ASN A 284 2.87 17.49 -28.52
C ASN A 284 3.52 17.12 -29.87
N GLY A 285 4.47 17.93 -30.35
CA GLY A 285 5.24 17.68 -31.57
C GLY A 285 6.27 16.55 -31.46
N THR A 286 6.43 15.94 -30.29
CA THR A 286 7.31 14.79 -30.06
C THR A 286 6.55 13.48 -30.28
N THR A 287 7.08 12.59 -31.12
CA THR A 287 6.44 11.31 -31.42
C THR A 287 6.86 10.22 -30.43
N THR A 288 8.10 10.26 -29.94
CA THR A 288 8.66 9.24 -29.04
C THR A 288 8.70 9.68 -27.59
N LEU A 289 8.52 8.72 -26.66
CA LEU A 289 8.61 9.00 -25.22
C LEU A 289 10.03 9.38 -24.81
N ASN A 290 11.03 8.80 -25.48
CA ASN A 290 12.44 9.08 -25.22
C ASN A 290 12.82 10.53 -25.54
N ASP A 291 12.36 11.05 -26.68
CA ASP A 291 12.63 12.44 -27.04
C ASP A 291 11.95 13.41 -26.09
N PHE A 292 10.72 13.11 -25.66
CA PHE A 292 10.04 13.91 -24.65
C PHE A 292 10.82 13.92 -23.32
N TYR A 293 11.16 12.73 -22.80
CA TYR A 293 11.87 12.61 -21.54
C TYR A 293 13.23 13.32 -21.57
N THR A 294 14.02 13.07 -22.61
CA THR A 294 15.37 13.66 -22.74
C THR A 294 15.28 15.18 -22.78
N ASN A 295 14.39 15.75 -23.61
CA ASN A 295 14.36 17.20 -23.84
C ASN A 295 13.58 18.00 -22.79
N ARG A 296 12.63 17.37 -22.09
CA ARG A 296 11.73 18.07 -21.15
C ARG A 296 12.01 17.75 -19.68
N ILE A 297 12.63 16.61 -19.39
CA ILE A 297 12.84 16.12 -18.02
C ILE A 297 14.33 15.96 -17.72
N GLU A 298 15.09 15.22 -18.54
CA GLU A 298 16.53 14.93 -18.30
C GLU A 298 17.40 16.17 -18.36
N THR A 299 17.15 17.06 -19.32
CA THR A 299 17.88 18.32 -19.50
C THR A 299 17.38 19.47 -18.62
N ASN A 300 16.29 19.28 -17.87
CA ASN A 300 15.71 20.32 -17.02
C ASN A 300 16.27 20.19 -15.60
N ASP A 301 17.07 21.17 -15.18
CA ASP A 301 17.76 21.15 -13.87
C ASP A 301 16.80 21.03 -12.68
N PHE A 302 15.61 21.62 -12.76
CA PHE A 302 14.61 21.52 -11.69
C PHE A 302 14.10 20.09 -11.53
N TYR A 303 13.64 19.46 -12.61
CA TYR A 303 13.13 18.09 -12.56
C TYR A 303 14.23 17.08 -12.27
N LYS A 304 15.43 17.30 -12.80
CA LYS A 304 16.61 16.54 -12.44
C LYS A 304 16.85 16.57 -10.93
N GLY A 305 16.82 17.75 -10.31
CA GLY A 305 16.94 17.91 -8.85
C GLY A 305 15.86 17.20 -8.04
N LYS A 306 14.64 17.03 -8.59
CA LYS A 306 13.56 16.28 -7.93
C LYS A 306 13.74 14.76 -8.00
N ILE A 307 14.49 14.27 -8.98
CA ILE A 307 14.72 12.85 -9.24
C ILE A 307 16.11 12.38 -8.74
N SER A 308 17.12 13.26 -8.63
CA SER A 308 18.51 12.85 -8.38
C SER A 308 19.04 13.02 -6.94
N ASN A 309 19.52 11.90 -6.39
CA ASN A 309 20.78 11.68 -5.62
C ASN A 309 20.97 12.16 -4.16
N VAL A 310 19.92 12.32 -3.35
CA VAL A 310 20.10 12.37 -1.88
C VAL A 310 19.87 10.99 -1.27
N SER A 311 20.95 10.18 -1.28
CA SER A 311 21.26 8.94 -0.53
C SER A 311 20.20 7.87 -0.16
N ASN A 312 18.90 8.05 -0.36
CA ASN A 312 17.84 7.12 0.05
C ASN A 312 16.69 6.94 -0.98
N ASP A 313 16.76 7.52 -2.19
CA ASP A 313 15.71 7.31 -3.20
C ASP A 313 15.93 5.98 -3.95
N HIS A 314 14.88 5.13 -4.02
CA HIS A 314 14.90 3.80 -4.65
C HIS A 314 15.01 3.82 -6.19
N ILE A 315 14.84 4.98 -6.84
CA ILE A 315 14.83 5.12 -8.30
C ILE A 315 15.79 6.24 -8.71
N LYS A 316 16.80 5.91 -9.53
CA LYS A 316 17.76 6.89 -10.05
C LYS A 316 17.31 7.41 -11.41
N MET A 317 17.67 8.66 -11.69
CA MET A 317 17.45 9.29 -13.00
C MET A 317 18.02 8.45 -14.15
N ASP A 318 19.23 7.91 -13.97
CA ASP A 318 19.89 7.06 -14.96
C ASP A 318 19.09 5.78 -15.23
N ASP A 319 18.49 5.17 -14.21
CA ASP A 319 17.68 3.96 -14.36
C ASP A 319 16.40 4.25 -15.15
N ILE A 320 15.75 5.39 -14.87
CA ILE A 320 14.57 5.86 -15.61
C ILE A 320 14.93 6.11 -17.07
N GLY A 321 15.99 6.88 -17.32
CA GLY A 321 16.46 7.20 -18.67
C GLY A 321 16.84 5.96 -19.46
N ASN A 322 17.61 5.03 -18.86
CA ASN A 322 17.98 3.76 -19.48
C ASN A 322 16.75 2.92 -19.83
N LYS A 323 15.75 2.86 -18.95
CA LYS A 323 14.51 2.12 -19.22
C LYS A 323 13.72 2.73 -20.37
N ILE A 324 13.53 4.05 -20.38
CA ILE A 324 12.80 4.76 -21.45
C ILE A 324 13.51 4.58 -22.80
N LYS A 325 14.84 4.75 -22.82
CA LYS A 325 15.69 4.51 -23.99
C LYS A 325 15.59 3.06 -24.47
N SER A 326 15.51 2.08 -23.57
CA SER A 326 15.36 0.67 -23.93
C SER A 326 14.00 0.32 -24.54
N MET A 327 12.94 1.03 -24.15
CA MET A 327 11.62 0.85 -24.76
C MET A 327 11.58 1.46 -26.16
N ASN A 328 12.14 2.66 -26.38
CA ASN A 328 12.21 3.30 -27.70
C ASN A 328 10.89 3.18 -28.50
N MET A 329 9.77 3.56 -27.88
CA MET A 329 8.43 3.46 -28.46
C MET A 329 7.80 4.85 -28.64
N ASP A 330 6.91 4.95 -29.62
CA ASP A 330 6.07 6.14 -29.80
C ASP A 330 5.11 6.31 -28.62
N ILE A 331 4.84 7.57 -28.25
CA ILE A 331 3.91 7.93 -27.18
C ILE A 331 2.53 7.32 -27.45
N LYS A 332 2.06 7.40 -28.70
CA LYS A 332 0.78 6.83 -29.13
C LYS A 332 0.74 5.31 -28.94
N ASP A 333 1.83 4.64 -29.27
CA ASP A 333 1.95 3.19 -29.16
C ASP A 333 1.92 2.72 -27.71
N ILE A 334 2.68 3.39 -26.83
CA ILE A 334 2.66 3.13 -25.38
C ILE A 334 1.28 3.43 -24.81
N SER A 335 0.66 4.54 -25.21
CA SER A 335 -0.68 4.94 -24.74
C SER A 335 -1.76 3.89 -25.04
N ASN A 336 -1.61 3.06 -26.08
CA ASN A 336 -2.58 2.01 -26.38
C ASN A 336 -2.66 0.95 -25.27
N PHE A 337 -1.56 0.73 -24.53
CA PHE A 337 -1.51 -0.21 -23.40
C PHE A 337 -2.16 0.33 -22.13
N TYR A 338 -2.37 1.65 -22.02
CA TYR A 338 -2.84 2.27 -20.79
C TYR A 338 -4.25 1.82 -20.40
N ASP A 339 -5.14 1.61 -21.37
CA ASP A 339 -6.49 1.12 -21.09
C ASP A 339 -6.46 -0.28 -20.46
N ALA A 340 -5.63 -1.19 -20.99
CA ALA A 340 -5.43 -2.51 -20.42
C ALA A 340 -4.81 -2.43 -19.01
N PHE A 341 -3.79 -1.59 -18.84
CA PHE A 341 -3.20 -1.32 -17.52
C PHE A 341 -4.24 -0.80 -16.51
N LYS A 342 -5.07 0.16 -16.92
CA LYS A 342 -6.12 0.74 -16.08
C LYS A 342 -7.15 -0.32 -15.69
N SER A 343 -7.62 -1.14 -16.63
CA SER A 343 -8.56 -2.22 -16.33
C SER A 343 -7.94 -3.25 -15.37
N LEU A 344 -6.65 -3.57 -15.51
CA LEU A 344 -5.93 -4.43 -14.56
C LEU A 344 -5.89 -3.81 -13.15
N CYS A 345 -5.58 -2.52 -13.03
CA CYS A 345 -5.65 -1.81 -11.74
C CYS A 345 -7.07 -1.86 -11.15
N ASN A 346 -8.10 -1.67 -11.97
CA ASN A 346 -9.48 -1.76 -11.52
C ASN A 346 -9.84 -3.17 -11.03
N MET A 347 -9.25 -4.24 -11.60
CA MET A 347 -9.40 -5.60 -11.07
C MET A 347 -8.83 -5.72 -9.65
N TYR A 348 -7.65 -5.13 -9.38
CA TYR A 348 -7.09 -5.11 -8.02
C TYR A 348 -7.97 -4.32 -7.05
N SER A 349 -8.61 -3.24 -7.50
CA SER A 349 -9.57 -2.47 -6.69
C SER A 349 -10.92 -3.19 -6.49
N GLU A 350 -11.32 -4.12 -7.37
CA GLU A 350 -12.52 -4.94 -7.15
C GLU A 350 -12.37 -5.92 -5.97
N ILE A 351 -11.14 -6.18 -5.50
CA ILE A 351 -10.82 -7.11 -4.40
C ILE A 351 -10.80 -6.40 -3.04
N ASP A 352 -11.40 -5.22 -2.92
CA ASP A 352 -11.41 -4.43 -1.68
C ASP A 352 -12.07 -5.13 -0.45
N SER A 353 -12.59 -6.36 -0.58
CA SER A 353 -12.84 -7.27 0.54
C SER A 353 -12.68 -8.76 0.14
N ILE A 354 -11.76 -9.45 0.81
CA ILE A 354 -11.43 -10.90 0.69
C ILE A 354 -12.67 -11.82 0.83
N SER A 355 -13.78 -11.33 1.40
CA SER A 355 -15.00 -12.11 1.67
C SER A 355 -15.92 -12.34 0.46
N ASP A 356 -15.84 -11.50 -0.59
CA ASP A 356 -16.81 -11.49 -1.69
C ASP A 356 -16.17 -12.05 -2.97
N CYS A 357 -15.71 -13.29 -2.88
CA CYS A 357 -15.10 -13.99 -4.00
C CYS A 357 -16.13 -14.26 -5.09
N LYS A 358 -16.12 -13.42 -6.14
CA LYS A 358 -16.93 -13.61 -7.34
C LYS A 358 -16.27 -14.64 -8.26
N THR A 359 -17.02 -15.66 -8.69
CA THR A 359 -16.57 -16.61 -9.72
C THR A 359 -16.21 -15.92 -11.04
N CYS A 360 -16.76 -14.74 -11.29
CA CYS A 360 -16.38 -13.91 -12.42
C CYS A 360 -16.16 -12.44 -12.05
N LEU A 361 -15.19 -11.79 -12.68
CA LEU A 361 -14.92 -10.36 -12.53
C LEU A 361 -15.27 -9.60 -13.81
N GLU A 362 -15.98 -8.48 -13.67
CA GLU A 362 -16.35 -7.62 -14.80
C GLU A 362 -15.11 -6.92 -15.37
N ASN A 363 -14.24 -6.40 -14.50
CA ASN A 363 -12.98 -5.78 -14.92
C ASN A 363 -12.00 -6.78 -15.53
N ALA A 364 -12.10 -8.09 -15.22
CA ALA A 364 -11.31 -9.10 -15.92
C ALA A 364 -11.74 -9.25 -17.39
N GLY A 365 -13.06 -9.22 -17.67
CA GLY A 365 -13.56 -9.19 -19.04
C GLY A 365 -13.10 -7.95 -19.80
N GLU A 366 -13.19 -6.79 -19.16
CA GLU A 366 -12.69 -5.54 -19.74
C GLU A 366 -11.19 -5.58 -20.01
N PHE A 367 -10.38 -6.09 -19.07
CA PHE A 367 -8.94 -6.24 -19.25
C PHE A 367 -8.60 -7.07 -20.50
N PHE A 368 -9.26 -8.21 -20.69
CA PHE A 368 -9.03 -9.05 -21.87
C PHE A 368 -9.48 -8.38 -23.17
N GLU A 369 -10.62 -7.68 -23.18
CA GLU A 369 -11.07 -6.89 -24.34
C GLU A 369 -10.04 -5.83 -24.71
N LYS A 370 -9.50 -5.10 -23.72
CA LYS A 370 -8.47 -4.09 -23.94
C LYS A 370 -7.15 -4.70 -24.40
N CYS A 371 -6.73 -5.83 -23.84
CA CYS A 371 -5.55 -6.57 -24.29
C CYS A 371 -5.66 -7.03 -25.74
N GLU A 372 -6.84 -7.46 -26.21
CA GLU A 372 -7.04 -7.86 -27.62
C GLU A 372 -6.92 -6.67 -28.58
N ILE A 373 -7.43 -5.49 -28.20
CA ILE A 373 -7.23 -4.26 -29.00
C ILE A 373 -5.73 -3.99 -29.16
N VAL A 374 -4.96 -4.09 -28.07
CA VAL A 374 -3.51 -3.89 -28.08
C VAL A 374 -2.80 -4.95 -28.93
N LYS A 375 -3.23 -6.22 -28.83
CA LYS A 375 -2.68 -7.36 -29.57
C LYS A 375 -2.90 -7.25 -31.08
N ASN A 376 -4.03 -6.73 -31.53
CA ASN A 376 -4.29 -6.52 -32.96
C ASN A 376 -3.50 -5.33 -33.53
N VAL A 377 -2.97 -4.46 -32.66
CA VAL A 377 -2.06 -3.35 -33.01
C VAL A 377 -0.59 -3.79 -32.95
N PHE A 378 -0.28 -5.04 -32.57
CA PHE A 378 1.09 -5.57 -32.63
C PHE A 378 1.56 -5.66 -34.07
N ASP A 379 2.39 -4.68 -34.44
CA ASP A 379 3.25 -4.81 -35.60
C ASP A 379 4.47 -5.65 -35.23
N ILE A 380 4.65 -6.79 -35.89
CA ILE A 380 5.75 -7.76 -35.65
C ILE A 380 7.13 -7.08 -35.82
N THR A 381 7.19 -5.97 -36.56
CA THR A 381 8.42 -5.18 -36.75
C THR A 381 8.86 -4.39 -35.51
N LYS A 382 7.98 -4.17 -34.51
CA LYS A 382 8.27 -3.45 -33.26
C LYS A 382 8.73 -4.37 -32.09
N GLY A 383 9.04 -5.63 -32.42
CA GLY A 383 8.83 -6.85 -31.62
C GLY A 383 9.58 -7.10 -30.31
N ASN A 384 10.33 -6.17 -29.71
CA ASN A 384 10.93 -6.39 -28.37
C ASN A 384 10.30 -5.50 -27.29
N SER A 385 10.15 -4.21 -27.56
CA SER A 385 9.63 -3.25 -26.57
C SER A 385 8.14 -3.42 -26.30
N TYR A 386 7.36 -3.71 -27.34
CA TYR A 386 5.96 -4.09 -27.20
C TYR A 386 5.78 -5.36 -26.39
N LEU A 387 6.66 -6.35 -26.62
CA LEU A 387 6.68 -7.59 -25.87
C LEU A 387 6.99 -7.33 -24.39
N GLN A 388 7.88 -6.39 -24.08
CA GLN A 388 8.14 -6.00 -22.69
C GLN A 388 6.89 -5.44 -22.01
N LEU A 389 6.19 -4.47 -22.61
CA LEU A 389 4.96 -3.90 -22.04
C LEU A 389 3.87 -4.96 -21.83
N TRP A 390 3.72 -5.84 -22.82
CA TRP A 390 2.80 -6.96 -22.75
C TRP A 390 3.13 -7.95 -21.63
N LEU A 391 4.42 -8.31 -21.48
CA LEU A 391 4.86 -9.26 -20.47
C LEU A 391 4.61 -8.73 -19.05
N ILE A 392 4.74 -7.43 -18.81
CA ILE A 392 4.47 -6.84 -17.49
C ILE A 392 2.98 -7.02 -17.15
N LEU A 393 2.08 -6.62 -18.05
CA LEU A 393 0.63 -6.76 -17.84
C LEU A 393 0.23 -8.22 -17.70
N SER A 394 0.81 -9.11 -18.50
CA SER A 394 0.54 -10.55 -18.42
C SER A 394 1.03 -11.16 -17.12
N ASN A 395 2.24 -10.80 -16.66
CA ASN A 395 2.77 -11.32 -15.40
C ASN A 395 1.98 -10.78 -14.20
N ASP A 396 1.57 -9.51 -14.24
CA ASP A 396 0.77 -8.93 -13.16
C ASP A 396 -0.65 -9.49 -13.10
N TYR A 397 -1.24 -9.82 -14.25
CA TYR A 397 -2.47 -10.59 -14.30
C TYR A 397 -2.29 -11.99 -13.72
N LYS A 398 -1.20 -12.71 -14.03
CA LYS A 398 -0.94 -14.03 -13.42
C LYS A 398 -0.71 -13.93 -11.91
N ASN A 399 -0.01 -12.90 -11.46
CA ASN A 399 0.18 -12.66 -10.03
C ASN A 399 -1.17 -12.39 -9.36
N PHE A 400 -2.02 -11.59 -10.00
CA PHE A 400 -3.39 -11.35 -9.57
C PHE A 400 -4.17 -12.67 -9.49
N GLU A 401 -4.19 -13.46 -10.56
CA GLU A 401 -4.89 -14.74 -10.65
C GLU A 401 -4.38 -15.74 -9.60
N SER A 402 -3.07 -15.84 -9.44
CA SER A 402 -2.46 -16.71 -8.42
C SER A 402 -2.89 -16.27 -7.02
N ASN A 403 -2.76 -14.98 -6.69
CA ASN A 403 -3.17 -14.46 -5.38
C ASN A 403 -4.68 -14.62 -5.16
N TYR A 404 -5.49 -14.42 -6.19
CA TYR A 404 -6.92 -14.65 -6.16
C TYR A 404 -7.23 -16.12 -5.81
N ASN A 405 -6.66 -17.06 -6.55
CA ASN A 405 -6.97 -18.48 -6.41
C ASN A 405 -6.32 -19.12 -5.17
N SER A 406 -5.22 -18.58 -4.65
CA SER A 406 -4.50 -19.19 -3.52
C SER A 406 -4.69 -18.47 -2.19
N ASN A 407 -4.80 -17.13 -2.20
CA ASN A 407 -4.69 -16.32 -0.99
C ASN A 407 -6.00 -15.60 -0.65
N TRP A 408 -6.65 -15.00 -1.64
CA TRP A 408 -7.84 -14.17 -1.43
C TRP A 408 -9.13 -14.99 -1.53
N CYS A 409 -9.19 -15.95 -2.45
CA CYS A 409 -10.41 -16.64 -2.85
C CYS A 409 -10.19 -18.14 -3.11
N SER A 410 -9.52 -18.83 -2.20
CA SER A 410 -9.16 -20.26 -2.33
C SER A 410 -10.33 -21.24 -2.46
N HIS A 411 -11.55 -20.79 -2.15
CA HIS A 411 -12.77 -21.60 -2.17
C HIS A 411 -13.54 -21.48 -3.50
N VAL A 412 -13.14 -20.58 -4.39
CA VAL A 412 -13.80 -20.33 -5.69
C VAL A 412 -12.93 -20.90 -6.82
N PRO A 413 -13.52 -21.54 -7.86
CA PRO A 413 -12.77 -21.96 -9.03
C PRO A 413 -12.03 -20.77 -9.66
N SER A 414 -10.93 -21.05 -10.39
CA SER A 414 -10.07 -20.07 -11.07
C SER A 414 -10.84 -18.84 -11.57
N VAL A 415 -10.37 -17.62 -11.25
CA VAL A 415 -11.01 -16.37 -11.67
C VAL A 415 -11.32 -16.34 -13.17
N VAL A 416 -12.59 -16.11 -13.53
CA VAL A 416 -13.03 -16.02 -14.94
C VAL A 416 -13.51 -14.61 -15.26
N ALA A 417 -13.45 -14.19 -16.52
CA ALA A 417 -14.12 -12.97 -16.97
C ALA A 417 -15.65 -13.15 -16.93
N CYS A 418 -16.40 -12.16 -16.40
CA CYS A 418 -17.85 -12.19 -16.54
C CYS A 418 -18.25 -12.06 -18.02
N SER A 419 -19.20 -12.90 -18.46
CA SER A 419 -19.72 -12.87 -19.81
C SER A 419 -20.57 -11.61 -20.03
N ARG A 420 -20.04 -10.59 -20.73
CA ARG A 420 -20.87 -9.54 -21.36
C ARG A 420 -21.56 -10.19 -22.59
N ASN A 421 -22.90 -10.27 -22.63
CA ASN A 421 -23.72 -10.88 -23.71
C ASN A 421 -23.22 -10.53 -25.15
N SER A 422 -23.35 -11.29 -26.25
CA SER A 422 -23.64 -12.70 -26.55
C SER A 422 -22.82 -13.19 -27.78
N VAL A 423 -21.71 -12.52 -28.11
CA VAL A 423 -20.88 -12.83 -29.31
C VAL A 423 -19.43 -13.22 -28.94
N THR A 424 -18.98 -12.95 -27.72
CA THR A 424 -17.58 -13.07 -27.26
C THR A 424 -17.25 -14.35 -26.49
N LYS A 425 -18.23 -15.25 -26.29
CA LYS A 425 -18.09 -16.43 -25.42
C LYS A 425 -17.03 -17.43 -25.89
N ASN A 426 -16.89 -17.64 -27.21
CA ASN A 426 -15.89 -18.58 -27.76
C ASN A 426 -14.49 -17.97 -27.89
N THR A 427 -14.39 -16.65 -28.05
CA THR A 427 -13.10 -15.96 -28.20
C THR A 427 -12.38 -15.86 -26.85
N LEU A 428 -13.08 -15.47 -25.77
CA LEU A 428 -12.51 -15.29 -24.43
C LEU A 428 -11.94 -16.59 -23.81
N ILE A 429 -12.65 -17.72 -23.95
CA ILE A 429 -12.20 -19.02 -23.42
C ILE A 429 -10.96 -19.51 -24.18
N THR A 430 -10.93 -19.31 -25.50
CA THR A 430 -9.76 -19.64 -26.33
C THR A 430 -8.54 -18.77 -25.95
N ILE A 431 -8.77 -17.51 -25.56
CA ILE A 431 -7.72 -16.55 -25.15
C ILE A 431 -7.08 -16.92 -23.81
N ALA A 432 -7.86 -17.30 -22.80
CA ALA A 432 -7.32 -17.76 -21.51
C ALA A 432 -6.39 -18.98 -21.71
N ILE A 433 -6.79 -19.91 -22.57
CA ILE A 433 -6.00 -21.10 -22.94
C ILE A 433 -4.73 -20.71 -23.71
N ILE A 434 -4.78 -19.71 -24.60
CA ILE A 434 -3.59 -19.21 -25.32
C ILE A 434 -2.62 -18.49 -24.37
N PHE A 435 -3.10 -17.72 -23.39
CA PHE A 435 -2.25 -17.08 -22.37
C PHE A 435 -1.52 -18.11 -21.51
N VAL A 436 -2.22 -19.18 -21.12
CA VAL A 436 -1.63 -20.32 -20.40
C VAL A 436 -0.61 -21.05 -21.30
N ALA A 437 -0.96 -21.34 -22.55
CA ALA A 437 -0.10 -22.06 -23.49
C ALA A 437 1.16 -21.28 -23.90
N ALA A 438 1.05 -19.97 -24.16
CA ALA A 438 2.21 -19.11 -24.49
C ALA A 438 3.21 -19.03 -23.33
N SER A 439 2.71 -19.02 -22.10
CA SER A 439 3.52 -19.01 -20.87
C SER A 439 4.27 -20.33 -20.65
N ILE A 440 3.62 -21.46 -20.95
CA ILE A 440 4.20 -22.80 -20.87
C ILE A 440 5.22 -23.00 -21.99
N LEU A 441 4.90 -22.62 -23.23
CA LEU A 441 5.79 -22.72 -24.39
C LEU A 441 7.06 -21.85 -24.23
N LEU A 442 6.95 -20.69 -23.58
CA LEU A 442 8.10 -19.84 -23.25
C LEU A 442 8.91 -20.34 -22.04
N GLY A 443 8.27 -20.95 -21.03
CA GLY A 443 8.99 -21.64 -19.95
C GLY A 443 9.81 -22.83 -20.48
N VAL A 444 9.28 -23.52 -21.50
CA VAL A 444 9.99 -24.59 -22.22
C VAL A 444 11.08 -24.00 -23.12
N SER A 445 10.86 -22.91 -23.86
CA SER A 445 11.89 -22.29 -24.71
C SER A 445 13.04 -21.67 -23.90
N TYR A 446 12.75 -21.10 -22.73
CA TYR A 446 13.76 -20.59 -21.79
C TYR A 446 14.61 -21.74 -21.21
N LYS A 447 13.97 -22.86 -20.81
CA LYS A 447 14.69 -24.08 -20.38
C LYS A 447 15.52 -24.70 -21.51
N TYR A 448 15.00 -24.75 -22.75
CA TYR A 448 15.72 -25.28 -23.91
C TYR A 448 16.89 -24.37 -24.34
N SER A 449 16.74 -23.04 -24.24
CA SER A 449 17.82 -22.08 -24.47
C SER A 449 18.94 -22.26 -23.44
N LEU A 450 18.60 -22.35 -22.14
CA LEU A 450 19.58 -22.59 -21.07
C LEU A 450 20.30 -23.95 -21.22
N PHE A 451 19.61 -24.99 -21.65
CA PHE A 451 20.20 -26.30 -21.95
C PHE A 451 21.08 -26.28 -23.22
N GLY A 452 20.72 -25.49 -24.23
CA GLY A 452 21.50 -25.28 -25.44
C GLY A 452 22.85 -24.61 -25.18
N PHE A 453 22.88 -23.60 -24.30
CA PHE A 453 24.12 -22.94 -23.87
C PHE A 453 25.06 -23.87 -23.09
N ARG A 454 24.51 -24.75 -22.22
CA ARG A 454 25.29 -25.74 -21.47
C ARG A 454 25.97 -26.77 -22.39
N LYS A 455 25.29 -27.23 -23.44
CA LYS A 455 25.86 -28.17 -24.44
C LYS A 455 26.92 -27.50 -25.34
N ARG A 456 26.78 -26.21 -25.66
CA ARG A 456 27.77 -25.47 -26.47
C ARG A 456 29.07 -25.23 -25.70
N SER A 457 28.98 -24.88 -24.42
CA SER A 457 30.14 -24.71 -23.52
C SER A 457 30.95 -26.02 -23.38
N GLN A 458 30.29 -27.17 -23.15
CA GLN A 458 31.00 -28.46 -23.05
C GLN A 458 31.65 -28.89 -24.38
N LYS A 459 31.00 -28.66 -25.53
CA LYS A 459 31.58 -28.96 -26.85
C LYS A 459 32.80 -28.08 -27.18
N GLN A 460 32.83 -26.85 -26.69
CA GLN A 460 33.95 -25.93 -26.89
C GLN A 460 35.14 -26.29 -26.00
N HIS A 461 34.88 -26.66 -24.73
CA HIS A 461 35.90 -27.16 -23.80
C HIS A 461 36.53 -28.50 -24.27
N LEU A 462 35.74 -29.41 -24.84
CA LEU A 462 36.25 -30.66 -25.43
C LEU A 462 37.08 -30.44 -26.70
N ARG A 463 36.76 -29.40 -27.50
CA ARG A 463 37.55 -29.02 -28.69
C ARG A 463 38.87 -28.33 -28.34
N GLU A 464 38.94 -27.63 -27.21
CA GLU A 464 40.17 -27.03 -26.71
C GLU A 464 41.10 -28.09 -26.07
N MET A 465 40.53 -29.13 -25.44
CA MET A 465 41.31 -30.26 -24.91
C MET A 465 41.87 -31.21 -25.97
N LEU A 466 41.27 -31.29 -27.16
CA LEU A 466 41.80 -32.07 -28.30
C LEU A 466 42.87 -31.33 -29.12
N LYS A 467 43.16 -30.06 -28.77
CA LYS A 467 44.18 -29.22 -29.43
C LYS A 467 45.42 -28.96 -28.56
N LYS A 468 45.50 -29.56 -27.38
CA LYS A 468 46.72 -29.78 -26.59
C LYS A 468 47.09 -31.24 -26.71
#